data_AF-A0A8B6E176-F1
#
_entry.id   AF-A0A8B6E176-F1
#
_cell.length_a   1.000
_cell.length_b   1.000
_cell.length_c   1.000
_cell.angle_alpha   90.00
_cell.angle_beta   90.00
_cell.angle_gamma   90.00
#
_symmetry.space_group_name_H-M   'P 1'
#
loop_
_entity.id
_entity.type
_entity.pdbx_description
1 polymer ?
#
loop_
_entity_poly.entity_id
_entity_poly.type
_entity_poly.pdbx_seq_one_letter_code
_entity_poly.pdbx_strand_id
1 'polypeptide(L)' 'MASQDRKITEIQVEDIQKRRHPSKHYVYVIKVIWSDGSRHVIYRRYSRFFDFQLSLLEKFPIEAGSIDPQRRIIPFLP' A
#
# COMPACT_ATOMS: atom_id res chain seq x y z
N MET A 1 -3.13 12.34 -27.06
CA MET A 1 -4.16 12.27 -25.99
C MET A 1 -3.41 12.06 -24.69
N ALA A 2 -3.37 13.06 -23.81
CA ALA A 2 -2.69 12.90 -22.52
C ALA A 2 -3.40 11.79 -21.74
N SER A 3 -2.65 10.77 -21.32
CA SER A 3 -3.17 9.80 -20.34
C SER A 3 -3.58 10.60 -19.12
N GLN A 4 -4.88 10.66 -18.84
CA GLN A 4 -5.37 11.31 -17.64
C GLN A 4 -4.85 10.50 -16.46
N ASP A 5 -3.93 11.07 -15.66
CA ASP A 5 -3.31 10.36 -14.54
C ASP A 5 -4.39 9.89 -13.57
N ARG A 6 -4.60 8.57 -13.54
CA ARG A 6 -5.63 7.93 -12.74
C ARG A 6 -5.14 7.85 -11.30
N LYS A 7 -5.87 8.50 -10.39
CA LYS A 7 -5.52 8.56 -8.96
C LYS A 7 -6.37 7.59 -8.15
N ILE A 8 -5.80 7.08 -7.07
CA ILE A 8 -6.56 6.30 -6.09
C ILE A 8 -7.35 7.28 -5.23
N THR A 9 -8.65 7.03 -5.07
CA THR A 9 -9.55 7.83 -4.23
C THR A 9 -9.95 7.10 -2.95
N GLU A 10 -10.03 5.77 -3.00
CA GLU A 10 -10.39 4.96 -1.82
C GLU A 10 -9.65 3.61 -1.84
N ILE A 11 -9.27 3.15 -0.65
CA ILE A 11 -8.68 1.82 -0.42
C ILE A 11 -9.38 1.19 0.78
N GLN A 12 -9.87 -0.04 0.61
CA GLN A 12 -10.48 -0.83 1.68
C GLN A 12 -9.87 -2.23 1.71
N VAL A 13 -9.46 -2.70 2.88
CA VAL A 13 -9.12 -4.12 3.10
C VAL A 13 -10.41 -4.85 3.39
N GLU A 14 -10.84 -5.70 2.47
CA GLU A 14 -12.13 -6.41 2.55
C GLU A 14 -12.00 -7.74 3.30
N ASP A 15 -10.86 -8.41 3.16
CA ASP A 15 -10.67 -9.78 3.65
C ASP A 15 -9.19 -10.16 3.76
N ILE A 16 -8.92 -11.28 4.45
CA ILE A 16 -7.63 -11.95 4.53
C ILE A 16 -7.79 -13.40 4.08
N GLN A 17 -7.17 -13.76 2.96
CA GLN A 17 -7.23 -15.11 2.42
C GLN A 17 -5.98 -15.91 2.77
N LYS A 18 -6.18 -17.14 3.27
CA LYS A 18 -5.13 -18.15 3.39
C LYS A 18 -5.03 -18.96 2.09
N ARG A 19 -3.87 -18.91 1.43
CA ARG A 19 -3.56 -19.64 0.20
C ARG A 19 -2.53 -20.73 0.48
N ARG A 20 -2.52 -21.79 -0.35
CA ARG A 20 -1.64 -22.97 -0.18
C ARG A 20 -0.67 -23.22 -1.34
N HIS A 21 -0.90 -22.64 -2.51
CA HIS A 21 0.00 -22.75 -3.67
C HIS A 21 0.64 -21.37 -3.96
N PRO A 22 1.96 -21.26 -4.17
CA PRO A 22 2.96 -22.34 -4.19
C PRO A 22 3.33 -22.89 -2.80
N SER A 23 3.00 -22.16 -1.72
CA SER A 23 3.14 -22.61 -0.32
C SER A 23 2.09 -21.94 0.56
N LYS A 24 1.97 -22.32 1.85
CA LYS A 24 1.04 -21.66 2.80
C LYS A 24 1.43 -20.20 2.99
N HIS A 25 0.54 -19.28 2.63
CA HIS A 25 0.72 -17.84 2.86
C HIS A 25 -0.62 -17.12 3.02
N TYR A 26 -0.60 -15.93 3.60
CA TYR A 26 -1.77 -15.06 3.73
C TYR A 26 -1.66 -13.89 2.75
N VAL A 27 -2.78 -13.52 2.16
CA VAL A 27 -2.91 -12.32 1.32
C VAL A 27 -4.05 -11.46 1.81
N TYR A 28 -3.84 -10.15 1.83
CA TYR A 28 -4.91 -9.17 1.96
C TYR A 28 -5.65 -9.05 0.64
N VAL A 29 -6.98 -9.00 0.71
CA VAL A 29 -7.87 -8.68 -0.41
C VAL A 29 -8.23 -7.22 -0.28
N ILE A 30 -7.83 -6.42 -1.26
CA ILE A 30 -7.89 -4.96 -1.16
C ILE A 30 -8.71 -4.42 -2.33
N LYS A 31 -9.79 -3.74 -2.02
CA LYS A 31 -10.58 -2.98 -2.98
C LYS A 31 -9.95 -1.60 -3.16
N VAL A 32 -9.72 -1.23 -4.41
CA VAL A 32 -9.18 0.07 -4.82
C VAL A 32 -10.21 0.75 -5.71
N ILE A 33 -10.64 1.94 -5.31
CA ILE A 33 -11.50 2.82 -6.10
C ILE A 33 -10.65 3.94 -6.65
N TRP A 34 -10.84 4.21 -7.94
CA TRP A 34 -10.06 5.18 -8.68
C TRP A 34 -10.89 6.40 -9.02
N SER A 35 -10.21 7.49 -9.37
CA SER A 35 -10.82 8.78 -9.71
C SER A 35 -11.78 8.74 -10.90
N ASP A 36 -11.66 7.75 -11.78
CA ASP A 36 -12.57 7.49 -12.89
C ASP A 36 -13.80 6.65 -12.50
N GLY A 37 -13.97 6.36 -11.19
CA GLY A 37 -15.06 5.54 -10.64
C GLY A 37 -14.85 4.03 -10.79
N SER A 38 -13.81 3.58 -11.49
CA SER A 38 -13.55 2.15 -11.66
C SER A 38 -13.05 1.51 -10.37
N ARG A 39 -13.33 0.21 -10.21
CA ARG A 39 -13.07 -0.56 -8.98
C ARG A 39 -12.24 -1.79 -9.30
N HIS A 40 -11.18 -2.01 -8.54
CA HIS A 40 -10.26 -3.13 -8.73
C HIS A 40 -10.03 -3.85 -7.40
N VAL A 41 -9.97 -5.18 -7.44
CA VAL A 41 -9.54 -5.98 -6.29
C VAL A 41 -8.11 -6.45 -6.53
N ILE A 42 -7.21 -6.13 -5.60
CA ILE A 42 -5.83 -6.57 -5.63
C ILE A 42 -5.52 -7.47 -4.44
N TYR A 43 -4.56 -8.37 -4.63
CA TYR A 43 -4.11 -9.30 -3.60
C TYR A 43 -2.65 -9.02 -3.26
N ARG A 44 -2.35 -8.75 -1.99
CA ARG A 44 -0.98 -8.42 -1.56
C ARG A 44 -0.61 -9.15 -0.27
N ARG A 45 0.62 -9.67 -0.22
CA ARG A 45 1.21 -10.18 1.03
C ARG A 45 1.74 -9.00 1.84
N TYR A 46 1.80 -9.17 3.17
CA TYR A 46 2.43 -8.20 4.08
C TYR A 46 3.84 -7.79 3.61
N SER A 47 4.65 -8.75 3.11
CA SER A 47 6.02 -8.48 2.64
C SER A 47 6.10 -7.35 1.61
N ARG A 48 5.06 -7.18 0.76
CA ARG A 48 5.05 -6.11 -0.25
C ARG A 48 4.84 -4.73 0.36
N PHE A 49 4.13 -4.65 1.48
CA PHE A 49 3.99 -3.40 2.25
C PHE A 49 5.27 -3.06 3.01
N PHE A 50 5.94 -4.07 3.55
CA PHE A 50 7.23 -3.89 4.21
C PHE A 50 8.30 -3.35 3.24
N ASP A 51 8.48 -3.99 2.08
CA ASP A 51 9.43 -3.53 1.06
C ASP A 51 9.11 -2.09 0.59
N PHE A 52 7.82 -1.79 0.44
CA PHE A 52 7.35 -0.47 0.05
C PHE A 52 7.62 0.57 1.14
N GLN A 53 7.37 0.23 2.40
CA GLN A 53 7.62 1.09 3.55
C GLN A 53 9.11 1.43 3.65
N LEU A 54 10.01 0.45 3.52
CA LEU A 54 11.45 0.71 3.49
C LEU A 54 11.83 1.70 2.38
N SER A 55 11.28 1.49 1.18
CA SER A 55 11.51 2.38 0.04
C SER A 55 10.97 3.80 0.26
N LEU A 56 9.85 3.95 0.97
CA LEU A 56 9.29 5.26 1.32
C LEU A 56 10.18 5.97 2.34
N LEU A 57 10.63 5.28 3.38
CA LEU A 57 11.47 5.86 4.42
C LEU A 57 12.82 6.34 3.85
N GLU A 58 13.40 5.59 2.92
CA GLU A 58 14.64 5.96 2.23
C GLU A 58 14.48 7.21 1.35
N LYS A 59 13.38 7.28 0.58
CA LYS A 59 13.14 8.38 -0.37
C LYS A 59 12.64 9.66 0.29
N PHE A 60 11.96 9.55 1.43
CA PHE A 60 11.30 10.65 2.11
C PHE A 60 11.75 10.71 3.58
N PRO A 61 13.04 11.01 3.86
CA PRO A 61 13.60 10.94 5.21
C PRO A 61 13.04 12.01 6.16
N ILE A 62 12.52 13.13 5.63
CA ILE A 62 11.89 14.19 6.43
C ILE A 62 10.51 13.72 6.90
N GLU A 63 9.69 13.21 5.98
CA GLU A 63 8.36 12.66 6.23
C GLU A 63 8.39 11.35 7.02
N ALA A 64 9.53 10.65 6.98
CA ALA A 64 9.84 9.53 7.87
C ALA A 64 10.16 9.98 9.30
N GLY A 65 10.41 11.27 9.51
CA GLY A 65 10.84 11.83 10.80
C GLY A 65 12.26 11.43 11.21
N SER A 66 13.12 11.07 10.25
CA SER A 66 14.51 10.65 10.52
C SER A 66 15.38 11.80 11.02
N ILE A 67 15.02 13.04 10.66
CA ILE A 67 15.72 14.27 11.10
C ILE A 67 14.97 14.92 12.27
N ASP A 68 13.64 15.01 12.16
CA ASP A 68 12.76 15.58 13.17
C ASP A 68 11.54 14.66 13.36
N PRO A 69 11.39 13.99 14.52
CA PRO A 69 10.26 13.11 14.79
C PRO A 69 8.89 13.78 14.63
N GLN A 70 8.79 15.10 14.82
CA GLN A 70 7.52 15.85 14.70
C GLN A 70 7.06 16.00 13.25
N ARG A 71 7.97 15.86 12.28
CA ARG A 71 7.64 15.90 10.84
C ARG A 71 7.21 14.56 10.28
N ARG A 72 7.17 13.52 11.12
CA ARG A 72 6.78 12.19 10.68
C ARG A 72 5.30 12.16 10.29
N ILE A 73 5.06 11.87 9.02
CA ILE A 73 3.71 11.60 8.47
C ILE A 73 3.61 10.22 7.84
N ILE A 74 4.74 9.56 7.56
CA ILE A 74 4.75 8.17 7.11
C ILE A 74 4.35 7.27 8.29
N PRO A 75 3.28 6.46 8.17
CA PRO A 75 2.79 5.65 9.27
C PRO A 75 3.84 4.61 9.70
N PHE A 76 3.70 4.08 10.90
CA PHE A 76 4.50 2.94 11.34
C PHE A 76 3.87 1.65 10.81
N LEU A 77 4.71 0.74 10.33
CA LEU A 77 4.30 -0.62 10.01
C LEU A 77 4.79 -1.53 11.15
N PRO A 78 3.91 -2.34 11.77
CA PRO A 78 4.26 -3.21 12.89
C PRO A 78 5.13 -4.39 12.46
#